data_AF-A0A119VNZ5-F1
#
_entry.id   AF-A0A119VNZ5-F1
#
_cell.length_a   1.000
_cell.length_b   1.000
_cell.length_c   1.000
_cell.angle_alpha   90.00
_cell.angle_beta   90.00
_cell.angle_gamma   90.00
#
_symmetry.space_group_name_H-M   'P 1'
#
loop_
_entity.id
_entity.type
_entity.pdbx_description
1 polymer ?
#
loop_
_entity_poly.entity_id
_entity_poly.type
_entity_poly.pdbx_seq_one_letter_code
_entity_poly.pdbx_strand_id
1 'polypeptide(L)' 'METIDGRRVLVRNAYVPEREIVTAVGPVPVQVPKIHDRSGSGIKFNSSIVPPYVRKSPRVA' A
#
# COMPACT_ATOMS: atom_id res chain seq x y z
N MET A 1 0.12 -6.95 -18.64
CA MET A 1 -1.36 -6.85 -18.68
C MET A 1 -1.72 -5.46 -19.14
N GLU A 2 -2.31 -5.37 -20.33
CA GLU A 2 -2.76 -4.14 -20.95
C GLU A 2 -4.28 -4.20 -21.12
N THR A 3 -4.94 -3.05 -21.03
CA THR A 3 -6.38 -2.89 -21.29
C THR A 3 -6.61 -3.04 -22.80
N ILE A 4 -7.85 -3.26 -23.23
CA ILE A 4 -8.24 -3.28 -24.65
C ILE A 4 -7.74 -2.04 -25.44
N ASP A 5 -7.59 -0.91 -24.78
CA ASP A 5 -7.06 0.35 -25.35
C ASP A 5 -5.52 0.48 -25.29
N GLY A 6 -4.78 -0.60 -24.98
CA GLY A 6 -3.32 -0.59 -24.86
C GLY A 6 -2.75 0.12 -23.62
N ARG A 7 -3.59 0.45 -22.64
CA ARG A 7 -3.15 1.12 -21.39
C ARG A 7 -2.75 0.09 -20.33
N ARG A 8 -1.88 0.46 -19.38
CA ARG A 8 -1.63 -0.42 -18.21
C ARG A 8 -2.93 -0.67 -17.43
N VAL A 9 -3.17 -1.94 -17.10
CA VAL A 9 -4.31 -2.37 -16.28
C VAL A 9 -4.19 -1.88 -14.84
N LEU A 10 -2.97 -1.90 -14.29
CA LEU A 10 -2.68 -1.48 -12.91
C LEU A 10 -1.98 -0.13 -12.92
N VAL A 11 -2.53 0.84 -12.19
CA VAL A 11 -1.96 2.19 -12.06
C VAL A 11 -1.93 2.59 -10.59
N ARG A 12 -0.82 3.18 -10.12
CA ARG A 12 -0.77 3.85 -8.81
C ARG A 12 -1.64 5.12 -8.89
N ASN A 13 -2.74 5.16 -8.14
CA ASN A 13 -3.74 6.22 -8.26
C ASN A 13 -4.10 6.93 -6.94
N ALA A 14 -3.49 6.54 -5.81
CA ALA A 14 -3.64 7.26 -4.55
C ALA A 14 -2.61 6.79 -3.53
N TYR A 15 -2.72 7.34 -2.32
CA TYR A 15 -2.10 6.83 -1.10
C TYR A 15 -3.16 6.58 -0.04
N VAL A 16 -2.88 5.64 0.86
CA VAL A 16 -3.62 5.49 2.11
C VAL A 16 -3.27 6.67 3.03
N PRO A 17 -4.21 7.15 3.89
CA PRO A 17 -3.87 8.16 4.88
C PRO A 17 -2.61 7.79 5.66
N GLU A 18 -1.77 8.80 5.88
CA GLU A 18 -0.54 8.63 6.64
C GLU A 18 -0.87 8.15 8.05
N ARG A 19 0.00 7.27 8.56
CA ARG A 19 -0.11 6.78 9.93
C ARG A 19 1.26 6.55 10.53
N GLU A 20 1.36 6.80 11.82
CA GLU A 20 2.57 6.47 12.57
C GLU A 20 2.65 4.98 12.87
N ILE A 21 3.86 4.44 12.67
CA ILE A 21 4.23 3.08 13.06
C ILE A 21 5.35 3.19 14.08
N VAL A 22 5.17 2.54 15.23
CA VAL A 22 6.20 2.49 16.26
C VAL A 22 7.31 1.54 15.82
N THR A 23 8.52 2.07 15.67
CA THR A 23 9.75 1.32 15.39
C THR A 23 10.70 1.42 16.59
N ALA A 24 11.84 0.71 16.57
CA ALA A 24 12.78 0.72 17.69
C ALA A 24 13.37 2.11 17.99
N VAL A 25 13.42 2.98 16.98
CA VAL A 25 13.91 4.36 17.10
C VAL A 25 12.79 5.32 17.55
N GLY A 26 11.53 4.91 17.46
CA GLY A 26 10.36 5.72 17.79
C GLY A 26 9.26 5.66 16.72
N PRO A 27 8.22 6.50 16.83
CA PRO A 27 7.15 6.64 15.84
C PRO A 27 7.69 7.16 14.51
N VAL A 28 7.33 6.48 13.41
CA VAL A 28 7.70 6.87 12.04
C VAL A 28 6.42 7.04 11.21
N PRO A 29 6.19 8.20 10.57
CA PRO A 29 5.07 8.39 9.66
C PRO A 29 5.27 7.57 8.39
N VAL A 30 4.26 6.78 8.02
CA VAL A 30 4.31 5.94 6.82
C VAL A 30 3.09 6.18 5.94
N GLN A 31 3.35 6.32 4.66
CA GLN A 31 2.35 6.41 3.60
C GLN A 31 2.51 5.22 2.64
N VAL A 32 1.41 4.51 2.35
CA VAL A 32 1.42 3.31 1.48
C VAL A 32 0.68 3.62 0.17
N PRO A 33 1.25 3.31 -1.00
CA PRO A 33 0.59 3.55 -2.28
C PRO A 33 -0.65 2.68 -2.44
N LYS A 34 -1.65 3.21 -3.15
CA LYS A 34 -2.87 2.50 -3.54
C LYS A 34 -2.90 2.34 -5.05
N ILE A 35 -3.13 1.10 -5.48
CA ILE A 35 -3.30 0.75 -6.89
C ILE A 35 -4.78 0.80 -7.24
N HIS A 36 -5.07 1.32 -8.43
CA HIS A 36 -6.36 1.20 -9.08
C HIS A 36 -6.25 0.15 -10.18
N ASP A 37 -7.12 -0.86 -10.11
CA ASP A 37 -7.27 -1.90 -11.10
C ASP A 37 -8.37 -1.50 -12.10
N ARG A 38 -8.00 -1.38 -13.37
CA ARG A 38 -8.91 -1.04 -14.48
C ARG A 38 -9.57 -2.27 -15.13
N SER A 39 -9.12 -3.48 -14.81
CA SER A 39 -9.68 -4.71 -15.39
C SER A 39 -10.96 -5.19 -14.73
N GLY A 40 -11.27 -4.69 -13.52
CA GLY A 40 -12.40 -5.18 -12.72
C GLY A 40 -12.13 -6.51 -11.99
N SER A 41 -10.92 -7.06 -12.10
CA SER A 41 -10.53 -8.31 -11.41
C SER A 41 -10.37 -8.17 -9.89
N GLY A 42 -10.31 -6.93 -9.39
CA GLY A 42 -10.24 -6.64 -7.96
C GLY A 42 -8.83 -6.77 -7.37
N ILE A 43 -7.80 -6.68 -8.21
CA ILE A 43 -6.39 -6.75 -7.78
C ILE A 43 -6.08 -5.57 -6.85
N LYS A 44 -5.47 -5.86 -5.70
CA LYS A 44 -5.08 -4.87 -4.68
C LYS A 44 -3.61 -5.02 -4.33
N PHE A 45 -2.98 -3.89 -4.04
CA PHE A 45 -1.64 -3.87 -3.45
C PHE A 45 -1.74 -3.91 -1.93
N ASN A 46 -1.10 -4.92 -1.33
CA ASN A 46 -0.84 -4.97 0.10
C ASN A 46 0.67 -4.94 0.30
N SER A 47 1.17 -3.97 1.06
CA SER A 47 2.59 -3.90 1.39
C SER A 47 2.96 -5.05 2.33
N SER A 48 4.02 -5.77 2.02
CA SER A 48 4.57 -6.83 2.88
C SER A 48 5.37 -6.25 4.06
N ILE A 49 6.01 -5.10 3.86
CA ILE A 49 6.78 -4.39 4.90
C ILE A 49 5.83 -3.75 5.91
N VAL A 50 4.74 -3.15 5.41
CA VAL A 50 3.75 -2.44 6.21
C VAL A 50 2.37 -3.00 5.90
N PRO A 51 2.01 -4.14 6.49
CA PRO A 51 0.69 -4.71 6.28
C PRO A 51 -0.41 -3.75 6.75
N PRO A 52 -1.62 -3.86 6.18
CA PRO A 52 -2.78 -3.10 6.64
C PRO A 52 -2.96 -3.20 8.16
N TYR A 53 -3.36 -2.09 8.78
CA TYR A 53 -3.70 -1.99 10.21
C TYR A 53 -2.56 -2.17 11.23
N VAL A 54 -1.37 -2.61 10.83
CA VAL A 54 -0.19 -2.67 11.72
C VAL A 54 0.18 -1.28 12.25
N ARG A 55 0.37 -1.15 13.58
CA ARG A 55 0.77 0.09 14.26
C ARG A 55 2.16 0.03 14.91
N LYS A 56 2.75 -1.16 15.02
CA LYS A 56 4.06 -1.39 15.63
C LYS A 56 4.88 -2.35 14.78
N SER A 57 6.19 -2.15 14.73
CA SER A 57 7.12 -3.10 14.13
C SER A 57 7.15 -4.41 14.94
N PRO A 58 7.24 -5.58 14.30
CA PRO A 58 7.33 -6.87 15.01
C PRO A 58 8.51 -6.98 15.98
N ARG A 59 9.54 -6.14 15.78
CA ARG A 59 10.74 -6.10 16.62
C ARG A 59 10.60 -5.18 17.85
N VAL A 60 9.47 -4.50 17.98
CA VAL A 60 9.16 -3.63 19.12
C VAL A 60 8.07 -4.33 19.93
N ALA A 61 8.42 -4.72 21.16
CA ALA A 61 7.47 -5.28 22.15
C ALA A 61 6.44 -4.23 22.59
#